data_AF-A0A4Y7PLS6-F1
#
_entry.id   AF-A0A4Y7PLS6-F1
#
_cell.length_a   1.000
_cell.length_b   1.000
_cell.length_c   1.000
_cell.angle_alpha   90.00
_cell.angle_beta   90.00
_cell.angle_gamma   90.00
#
_symmetry.space_group_name_H-M   'P 1'
#
loop_
_entity.id
_entity.type
_entity.pdbx_description
1 polymer ?
#
loop_
_entity_poly.entity_id
_entity_poly.type
_entity_poly.pdbx_seq_one_letter_code
_entity_poly.pdbx_strand_id
1 'polypeptide(L)'
;MDDVQYLNPALYAMRMTVACQTGLTPFYSLYGQRPAFPFGLDDPKWQGLEWDSVTDRSDLLTIRTLQIAERDENLDCAVISQRTTRQRT
;
A
#
# COMPACT_ATOMS: atom_id res chain seq x y z
N MET A 1 7.90 -13.25 -13.40
CA MET A 1 7.44 -12.21 -12.46
C MET A 1 6.29 -11.54 -13.17
N ASP A 2 5.06 -11.74 -12.73
CA ASP A 2 3.90 -11.17 -13.42
C ASP A 2 3.87 -9.66 -13.17
N ASP A 3 4.61 -8.90 -13.98
CA ASP A 3 4.83 -7.45 -13.81
C ASP A 3 3.52 -6.64 -13.75
N VAL A 4 2.43 -7.19 -14.31
CA VAL A 4 1.09 -6.59 -14.29
C VAL A 4 0.49 -6.56 -12.88
N GLN A 5 0.82 -7.53 -12.01
CA GLN A 5 0.25 -7.63 -10.66
C GLN A 5 0.67 -6.45 -9.77
N TYR A 6 1.87 -5.90 -9.98
CA TYR A 6 2.40 -4.80 -9.18
C TYR A 6 2.13 -3.40 -9.79
N LEU A 7 1.60 -3.32 -11.01
CA LEU A 7 1.37 -2.03 -11.68
C LEU A 7 0.43 -1.12 -10.88
N ASN A 8 -0.73 -1.64 -10.46
CA ASN A 8 -1.70 -0.86 -9.69
C ASN A 8 -1.16 -0.46 -8.31
N PRO A 9 -0.58 -1.39 -7.51
CA PRO A 9 0.11 -1.04 -6.26
C PRO A 9 1.20 0.01 -6.43
N ALA A 10 2.02 -0.07 -7.49
CA ALA A 10 3.11 0.85 -7.75
C ALA A 10 2.62 2.26 -8.10
N LEU A 11 1.62 2.36 -8.99
CA LEU A 11 1.00 3.64 -9.34
C LEU A 11 0.35 4.30 -8.11
N TYR A 12 -0.28 3.50 -7.26
CA TYR A 12 -0.85 3.98 -6.01
C TYR A 12 0.25 4.46 -5.06
N ALA A 13 1.32 3.68 -4.85
CA ALA A 13 2.47 4.07 -4.04
C ALA A 13 3.08 5.40 -4.49
N MET A 14 3.25 5.61 -5.79
CA MET A 14 3.78 6.85 -6.36
C MET A 14 2.88 8.07 -6.06
N ARG A 15 1.56 7.93 -6.22
CA ARG A 15 0.61 9.03 -5.97
C ARG A 15 0.51 9.43 -4.50
N MET A 16 0.76 8.46 -3.62
CA MET A 16 0.56 8.58 -2.19
C MET A 16 1.83 8.97 -1.43
N THR A 17 3.00 8.84 -2.06
CA THR A 17 4.28 9.15 -1.43
C THR A 17 4.65 10.60 -1.65
N VAL A 18 4.91 11.31 -0.54
CA VAL A 18 5.31 12.72 -0.53
C VAL A 18 6.54 12.93 -1.41
N ALA A 19 6.52 13.95 -2.27
CA ALA A 19 7.67 14.35 -3.06
C ALA A 19 8.60 15.23 -2.22
N CYS A 20 9.90 14.97 -2.27
CA CYS A 20 10.90 15.72 -1.48
C CYS A 20 10.90 17.22 -1.83
N GLN A 21 10.76 17.55 -3.12
CA GLN A 21 10.83 18.94 -3.60
C GLN A 21 9.67 19.83 -3.12
N THR A 22 8.46 19.29 -3.02
CA THR A 22 7.26 20.07 -2.70
C THR A 22 6.71 19.80 -1.30
N GLY A 23 7.14 18.71 -0.66
CA GLY A 23 6.56 18.27 0.62
C GLY A 23 5.11 17.79 0.52
N LEU A 24 4.57 17.65 -0.70
CA LEU A 24 3.20 17.25 -0.97
C LEU A 24 3.15 15.90 -1.69
N THR A 25 2.06 15.15 -1.50
CA THR A 25 1.80 13.96 -2.31
C THR A 25 1.27 14.39 -3.69
N PRO A 26 1.61 13.69 -4.79
CA PRO A 26 1.03 13.97 -6.10
C PRO A 26 -0.51 13.94 -6.08
N PHE A 27 -1.11 13.06 -5.28
CA PHE A 27 -2.55 13.02 -5.07
C PHE A 27 -3.09 14.34 -4.50
N TYR A 28 -2.44 14.88 -3.46
CA TYR A 28 -2.86 16.14 -2.85
C TYR A 28 -2.72 17.30 -3.84
N SER A 29 -1.64 17.33 -4.62
CA SER A 29 -1.44 18.37 -5.64
C SER A 29 -2.51 18.36 -6.73
N LEU A 30 -3.05 17.18 -7.09
CA LEU A 30 -4.07 17.03 -8.12
C LEU A 30 -5.49 17.29 -7.60
N TYR A 31 -5.82 16.82 -6.40
CA TYR A 31 -7.19 16.80 -5.90
C TYR A 31 -7.46 17.78 -4.75
N GLY A 32 -6.43 18.41 -4.19
CA GLY A 32 -6.54 19.28 -3.02
C GLY A 32 -6.98 18.56 -1.73
N GLN A 33 -7.04 17.23 -1.76
CA GLN A 33 -7.51 16.39 -0.66
C GLN A 33 -6.38 15.49 -0.18
N ARG A 34 -6.29 15.30 1.14
CA ARG A 34 -5.33 14.36 1.72
C ARG A 34 -5.80 12.95 1.38
N PRO A 35 -4.94 12.11 0.81
CA PRO A 35 -5.39 10.78 0.45
C PRO A 35 -5.58 9.91 1.70
N ALA A 36 -6.60 9.07 1.69
CA ALA A 36 -6.81 8.06 2.71
C ALA A 36 -5.82 6.92 2.49
N PHE A 37 -4.92 6.69 3.45
CA PHE A 37 -3.99 5.56 3.36
C PHE A 37 -4.72 4.25 3.67
N PRO A 38 -4.45 3.18 2.91
CA PRO A 38 -5.13 1.88 3.06
C PRO A 38 -4.70 1.09 4.30
N PHE A 39 -3.87 1.67 5.17
CA PHE A 39 -3.30 1.04 6.35
C PHE A 39 -3.53 1.91 7.59
N GLY A 40 -3.85 1.27 8.71
CA GLY A 40 -3.80 1.90 10.03
C GLY A 40 -2.38 1.89 10.57
N LEU A 41 -2.01 2.87 11.40
CA LEU A 41 -0.74 2.85 12.14
C LEU A 41 -0.66 1.66 13.11
N ASP A 42 -1.81 1.06 13.42
CA ASP A 42 -1.97 -0.07 14.32
C ASP A 42 -1.74 -1.43 13.63
N ASP A 43 -1.49 -1.44 12.31
CA ASP A 43 -1.25 -2.68 11.57
C ASP A 43 0.16 -3.23 11.89
N PRO A 44 0.29 -4.39 12.57
CA PRO A 44 1.58 -4.96 12.95
C PRO A 44 2.46 -5.27 11.75
N LYS A 45 1.87 -5.48 10.56
CA LYS A 45 2.63 -5.75 9.33
C LYS A 45 3.43 -4.54 8.88
N TRP A 46 3.09 -3.33 9.34
CA TRP A 46 3.89 -2.13 9.12
C TRP A 46 5.29 -2.25 9.72
N GLN A 47 5.47 -3.02 10.79
CA GLN A 47 6.77 -3.25 11.44
C GLN A 47 7.57 -4.40 10.81
N GLY A 48 6.94 -5.24 9.98
CA GLY A 48 7.57 -6.42 9.36
C GLY A 48 8.32 -6.13 8.06
N LEU A 49 8.11 -4.95 7.46
CA LEU A 49 8.83 -4.52 6.27
C LEU A 49 10.19 -3.93 6.66
N GLU A 50 11.21 -4.21 5.86
CA GLU A 50 12.60 -3.78 6.10
C GLU A 50 12.78 -2.28 5.77
N TRP A 51 12.09 -1.40 6.50
CA TRP A 51 12.17 0.06 6.28
C TRP A 51 13.58 0.61 6.46
N ASP A 52 14.38 -0.04 7.30
CA ASP A 52 15.77 0.37 7.59
C ASP A 52 16.71 0.21 6.39
N SER A 53 16.35 -0.60 5.38
CA SER A 53 17.15 -0.76 4.16
C SER A 53 16.85 0.30 3.10
N VAL A 54 15.82 1.14 3.30
CA VAL A 54 15.41 2.18 2.34
C VAL A 54 16.44 3.30 2.32
N THR A 55 17.16 3.40 1.20
CA THR A 55 18.18 4.44 1.03
C THR A 55 17.75 5.50 0.02
N ASP A 56 17.05 5.08 -1.04
CA ASP A 56 16.57 5.97 -2.08
C ASP A 56 15.04 5.90 -2.27
N ARG A 57 14.50 6.84 -3.04
CA ARG A 57 13.08 6.90 -3.37
C ARG A 57 12.60 5.65 -4.13
N SER A 58 13.44 5.04 -4.96
CA SER A 58 13.12 3.77 -5.63
C SER A 58 12.83 2.66 -4.62
N ASP A 59 13.64 2.58 -3.57
CA ASP A 59 13.52 1.56 -2.53
C ASP A 59 12.25 1.80 -1.73
N LEU A 60 12.00 3.07 -1.37
CA LEU A 60 10.77 3.46 -0.70
C LEU A 60 9.52 3.08 -1.50
N LEU A 61 9.54 3.34 -2.81
CA LEU A 61 8.42 2.98 -3.69
C LEU A 61 8.28 1.47 -3.83
N THR A 62 9.38 0.73 -3.85
CA THR A 62 9.37 -0.74 -3.91
C THR A 62 8.73 -1.33 -2.66
N ILE A 63 9.22 -0.96 -1.47
CA ILE A 63 8.64 -1.44 -0.19
C ILE A 63 7.17 -1.07 -0.09
N ARG A 64 6.80 0.16 -0.48
CA ARG A 64 5.41 0.60 -0.43
C ARG A 64 4.52 -0.16 -1.43
N THR A 65 5.05 -0.52 -2.59
CA THR A 65 4.35 -1.34 -3.58
C THR A 65 4.06 -2.74 -3.03
N LEU A 66 5.06 -3.36 -2.39
CA LEU A 66 4.91 -4.65 -1.71
C LEU A 66 3.87 -4.57 -0.59
N GLN A 67 3.95 -3.53 0.24
CA GLN A 67 2.98 -3.28 1.31
C GLN A 67 1.53 -3.26 0.80
N ILE A 68 1.28 -2.54 -0.30
CA ILE A 68 -0.06 -2.42 -0.89
C ILE A 68 -0.51 -3.75 -1.49
N ALA A 69 0.38 -4.45 -2.20
CA ALA A 69 0.08 -5.74 -2.80
C ALA A 69 -0.29 -6.80 -1.76
N GLU A 70 0.50 -6.94 -0.68
CA GLU A 70 0.21 -7.89 0.40
C GLU A 70 -1.12 -7.58 1.08
N ARG A 71 -1.46 -6.29 1.26
CA ARG A 71 -2.71 -5.89 1.89
C ARG A 71 -3.92 -6.33 1.06
N ASP A 72 -3.87 -6.19 -0.25
CA ASP A 72 -4.96 -6.62 -1.12
C ASP A 72 -5.16 -8.15 -1.08
N GLU A 73 -4.07 -8.93 -1.09
CA GLU A 73 -4.15 -10.39 -0.91
C GLU A 73 -4.77 -10.78 0.44
N ASN A 74 -4.41 -10.09 1.52
CA ASN A 74 -4.97 -10.35 2.85
C ASN A 74 -6.45 -9.98 2.94
N LEU A 75 -6.86 -8.88 2.30
CA LEU A 75 -8.28 -8.49 2.23
C LEU A 75 -9.10 -9.56 1.52
N ASP A 76 -8.61 -10.10 0.41
CA ASP A 76 -9.28 -11.18 -0.31
C ASP A 76 -9.43 -12.42 0.58
N CYS A 77 -8.37 -12.82 1.28
CA CYS A 77 -8.41 -13.93 2.23
C CYS A 77 -9.43 -13.71 3.37
N ALA A 78 -9.47 -12.49 3.92
CA ALA A 78 -10.42 -12.13 4.98
C ALA A 78 -11.87 -12.12 4.48
N VAL A 79 -12.13 -11.67 3.26
CA VAL A 79 -13.47 -11.71 2.65
C VAL A 79 -13.91 -13.16 2.43
N ILE A 80 -13.02 -14.03 1.95
CA ILE A 80 -13.30 -15.46 1.74
C ILE A 80 -13.61 -16.14 3.09
N SER A 81 -12.83 -15.89 4.14
CA SER A 81 -13.07 -16.47 5.47
C SER A 81 -14.40 -16.00 6.08
N GLN A 82 -14.77 -14.72 5.92
CA GLN A 82 -16.09 -14.25 6.35
C GLN A 82 -17.25 -14.92 5.61
N ARG A 83 -17.12 -15.13 4.29
CA ARG A 83 -18.14 -15.80 3.47
C ARG A 83 -18.32 -17.26 3.90
N THR A 84 -17.23 -17.98 4.12
CA THR A 84 -17.28 -19.39 4.54
C THR A 84 -17.89 -19.55 5.94
N THR A 85 -17.61 -18.63 6.87
CA THR A 85 -18.28 -18.61 8.19
C THR A 85 -19.78 -18.37 8.07
N ARG A 86 -20.20 -17.42 7.21
CA ARG A 86 -21.63 -17.12 6.97
C ARG A 86 -22.40 -18.27 6.33
N GLN A 87 -21.75 -19.09 5.50
CA GLN A 87 -22.36 -20.27 4.87
C GLN A 87 -22.47 -21.49 5.80
N ARG A 88 -21.78 -21.48 6.93
CA ARG A 88 -21.80 -22.57 7.93
C ARG A 88 -22.88 -22.41 9.01
N THR A 89 -23.55 -21.25 9.05
CA THR A 89 -24.65 -20.95 9.98
C THR A 89 -25.98 -21.15 9.27
#